data_AF-A0A1M3M090-F1
#
_entry.id   AF-A0A1M3M090-F1
#
_cell.length_a   1.000
_cell.length_b   1.000
_cell.length_c   1.000
_cell.angle_alpha   90.00
_cell.angle_beta   90.00
_cell.angle_gamma   90.00
#
_symmetry.space_group_name_H-M   'P 1'
#
loop_
_entity.id
_entity.type
_entity.pdbx_description
1 polymer ?
#
loop_
_entity_poly.entity_id
_entity_poly.type
_entity_poly.pdbx_seq_one_letter_code
_entity_poly.pdbx_strand_id
1 'polypeptide(L)'
;MGLGRGIDEILIRAQPVSLTDDELDVEHHPVYRPAEPRPVRAWVRFPETVIRPECEAIAWTDRAVKVRWTSVNGIVRTAWVWRGAIEDGWGRPPIPPRR
;
A
#
# COMPACT_ATOMS: atom_id res chain seq x y z
N MET A 1 -9.46 26.27 -0.83
CA MET A 1 -9.42 26.29 -2.31
C MET A 1 -8.00 26.59 -2.73
N GLY A 2 -7.37 25.78 -3.60
CA GLY A 2 -6.04 26.07 -4.16
C GLY A 2 -4.83 25.33 -3.57
N LEU A 3 -4.85 23.98 -3.59
CA LEU A 3 -3.63 23.15 -3.46
C LEU A 3 -3.57 22.02 -4.52
N GLY A 4 -4.71 21.47 -4.94
CA GLY A 4 -4.81 20.30 -5.82
C GLY A 4 -4.72 20.60 -7.32
N ARG A 5 -3.54 21.01 -7.80
CA ARG A 5 -3.15 20.85 -9.24
C ARG A 5 -1.68 20.48 -9.41
N GLY A 6 -0.76 21.16 -8.72
CA GLY A 6 0.67 20.81 -8.77
C GLY A 6 0.96 19.43 -8.16
N ILE A 7 0.37 19.14 -6.99
CA ILE A 7 0.50 17.83 -6.34
C ILE A 7 -0.08 16.68 -7.18
N ASP A 8 -1.20 16.91 -7.86
CA ASP A 8 -1.79 15.91 -8.77
C ASP A 8 -0.89 15.64 -9.97
N GLU A 9 -0.31 16.68 -10.60
CA GLU A 9 0.60 16.48 -11.74
C GLU A 9 1.89 15.72 -11.36
N ILE A 10 2.43 15.96 -10.16
CA ILE A 10 3.57 15.19 -9.61
C ILE A 10 3.15 13.72 -9.39
N LEU A 11 2.01 13.48 -8.74
CA LEU A 11 1.48 12.13 -8.47
C LEU A 11 1.06 11.36 -9.73
N ILE A 12 0.79 12.06 -10.84
CA ILE A 12 0.52 11.45 -12.15
C ILE A 12 1.77 10.77 -12.71
N ARG A 13 2.95 11.40 -12.61
CA ARG A 13 4.20 10.88 -13.20
C ARG A 13 5.04 10.04 -12.24
N ALA A 14 5.06 10.40 -10.95
CA ALA A 14 5.86 9.70 -9.97
C ALA A 14 5.36 8.25 -9.74
N GLN A 15 6.28 7.36 -9.35
CA GLN A 15 5.94 6.03 -8.86
C GLN A 15 5.91 6.02 -7.33
N PRO A 16 5.01 5.22 -6.70
CA PRO A 16 5.03 5.07 -5.26
C PRO A 16 6.31 4.33 -4.84
N VAL A 17 6.86 4.72 -3.70
CA VAL A 17 7.95 3.99 -3.04
C VAL A 17 7.31 2.76 -2.38
N SER A 18 7.52 1.61 -2.98
CA SER A 18 7.20 0.30 -2.41
C SER A 18 8.36 -0.19 -1.57
N LEU A 19 8.09 -0.98 -0.53
CA LEU A 19 9.12 -1.85 0.05
C LEU A 19 9.76 -2.72 -1.04
N THR A 20 11.07 -2.85 -0.94
CA THR A 20 11.95 -3.73 -1.74
C THR A 20 11.81 -5.20 -1.32
N ASP A 21 12.33 -6.12 -2.12
CA ASP A 21 12.28 -7.56 -1.80
C ASP A 21 13.08 -7.90 -0.53
N ASP A 22 14.21 -7.24 -0.27
CA ASP A 22 14.98 -7.34 0.99
C ASP A 22 14.19 -6.80 2.20
N GLU A 23 13.46 -5.69 2.03
CA GLU A 23 12.59 -5.13 3.08
C GLU A 23 11.33 -5.98 3.32
N LEU A 24 10.90 -6.77 2.34
CA LEU A 24 9.81 -7.73 2.51
C LEU A 24 10.28 -9.03 3.17
N ASP A 25 11.44 -9.54 2.76
CA ASP A 25 12.08 -10.76 3.27
C ASP A 25 11.10 -11.94 3.28
N VAL A 26 10.59 -12.27 2.08
CA VAL A 26 9.49 -13.23 1.89
C VAL A 26 9.87 -14.68 2.24
N GLU A 27 11.15 -14.96 2.42
CA GLU A 27 11.67 -16.25 2.91
C GLU A 27 11.31 -16.46 4.38
N HIS A 28 11.56 -15.46 5.23
CA HIS A 28 11.23 -15.50 6.65
C HIS A 28 9.78 -15.00 6.93
N HIS A 29 9.24 -14.16 6.05
CA HIS A 29 7.94 -13.50 6.21
C HIS A 29 7.00 -13.86 5.03
N PRO A 30 6.41 -15.07 5.01
CA PRO A 30 5.67 -15.56 3.86
C PRO A 30 4.44 -14.69 3.50
N VAL A 31 4.23 -14.50 2.20
CA VAL A 31 3.14 -13.68 1.65
C VAL A 31 1.82 -14.46 1.62
N TYR A 32 0.87 -14.05 2.46
CA TYR A 32 -0.53 -14.43 2.34
C TYR A 32 -1.23 -13.60 1.25
N ARG A 33 -2.13 -14.26 0.50
CA ARG A 33 -3.02 -13.63 -0.48
C ARG A 33 -4.46 -14.05 -0.15
N PRO A 34 -5.38 -13.12 0.15
CA PRO A 34 -6.78 -13.45 0.38
C PRO A 34 -7.48 -13.84 -0.92
N ALA A 35 -8.63 -14.52 -0.80
CA ALA A 35 -9.55 -14.72 -1.93
C ALA A 35 -10.18 -13.39 -2.39
N GLU A 36 -10.50 -12.51 -1.42
CA GLU A 36 -11.11 -11.19 -1.66
C GLU A 36 -10.19 -10.07 -1.12
N PRO A 37 -9.94 -9.00 -1.89
CA PRO A 37 -9.24 -7.82 -1.40
C PRO A 37 -9.98 -7.18 -0.22
N ARG A 38 -9.24 -6.62 0.75
CA ARG A 38 -9.84 -5.95 1.92
C ARG A 38 -9.76 -4.43 1.78
N PRO A 39 -10.86 -3.67 1.92
CA PRO A 39 -10.80 -2.21 1.91
C PRO A 39 -10.02 -1.70 3.12
N VAL A 40 -9.05 -0.83 2.89
CA VAL A 40 -8.18 -0.23 3.91
C VAL A 40 -7.82 1.21 3.54
N ARG A 41 -7.31 1.96 4.51
CA ARG A 41 -6.63 3.24 4.28
C ARG A 41 -5.16 3.13 4.63
N ALA A 42 -4.28 3.57 3.74
CA ALA A 42 -2.84 3.40 3.90
C ALA A 42 -2.05 4.68 3.60
N TRP A 43 -1.01 4.94 4.38
CA TRP A 43 0.02 5.93 4.05
C TRP A 43 0.94 5.36 2.95
N VAL A 44 0.90 5.97 1.76
CA VAL A 44 1.76 5.60 0.63
C VAL A 44 2.73 6.73 0.34
N ARG A 45 4.04 6.43 0.34
CA ARG A 45 5.08 7.40 0.02
C ARG A 45 5.33 7.46 -1.49
N PHE A 46 5.63 8.65 -1.97
CA PHE A 46 6.25 8.95 -3.26
C PHE A 46 7.56 9.70 -2.97
N PRO A 47 8.49 9.83 -3.93
CA PRO A 47 9.75 10.55 -3.71
C PRO A 47 9.57 11.98 -3.18
N GLU A 48 8.52 12.68 -3.62
CA GLU A 48 8.28 14.10 -3.32
C GLU A 48 7.17 14.35 -2.29
N THR A 49 6.36 13.34 -1.94
CA THR A 49 5.16 13.53 -1.08
C THR A 49 4.67 12.23 -0.45
N VAL A 50 3.69 12.32 0.45
CA VAL A 50 3.00 11.15 1.05
C VAL A 50 1.49 11.35 0.94
N ILE A 51 0.78 10.32 0.48
CA ILE A 51 -0.68 10.33 0.30
C ILE A 51 -1.37 9.29 1.21
N ARG A 52 -2.69 9.44 1.38
CA ARG A 52 -3.55 8.53 2.15
C ARG A 52 -4.77 8.06 1.34
N PRO A 53 -4.58 7.29 0.26
CA PRO A 53 -5.67 6.76 -0.55
C PRO A 53 -6.54 5.80 0.26
N GLU A 54 -7.84 5.79 -0.07
CA GLU A 54 -8.68 4.61 0.09
C GLU A 54 -8.19 3.56 -0.91
N CYS A 55 -7.98 2.34 -0.45
CA CYS A 55 -7.28 1.30 -1.22
C CYS A 55 -7.70 -0.10 -0.76
N GLU A 56 -7.21 -1.12 -1.45
CA GLU A 56 -7.48 -2.52 -1.15
C GLU A 56 -6.19 -3.25 -0.77
N ALA A 57 -6.16 -3.91 0.39
CA ALA A 57 -5.11 -4.86 0.72
C ALA A 57 -5.31 -6.16 -0.07
N ILE A 58 -4.40 -6.42 -1.02
CA ILE A 58 -4.43 -7.56 -1.95
C ILE A 58 -3.43 -8.68 -1.60
N ALA A 59 -2.49 -8.41 -0.69
CA ALA A 59 -1.57 -9.39 -0.10
C ALA A 59 -0.97 -8.84 1.20
N TRP A 60 -0.44 -9.69 2.08
CA TRP A 60 0.33 -9.25 3.25
C TRP A 60 1.30 -10.30 3.77
N THR A 61 2.35 -9.85 4.44
CA THR A 61 3.18 -10.68 5.33
C THR A 61 2.76 -10.38 6.79
N ASP A 62 3.47 -10.90 7.81
CA ASP A 62 3.27 -10.42 9.18
C ASP A 62 3.83 -8.98 9.38
N ARG A 63 4.81 -8.52 8.59
CA ARG A 63 5.45 -7.19 8.69
C ARG A 63 4.96 -6.13 7.68
N ALA A 64 4.41 -6.52 6.52
CA ALA A 64 4.05 -5.62 5.42
C ALA A 64 2.70 -5.93 4.75
N VAL A 65 2.15 -4.98 3.99
CA VAL A 65 0.86 -5.07 3.29
C VAL A 65 1.00 -4.55 1.86
N LYS A 66 0.53 -5.30 0.86
CA LYS A 66 0.43 -4.84 -0.52
C LYS A 66 -0.93 -4.20 -0.73
N VAL A 67 -0.94 -2.90 -0.98
CA VAL A 67 -2.15 -2.13 -1.27
C VAL A 67 -2.29 -1.88 -2.77
N ARG A 68 -3.54 -1.82 -3.25
CA ARG A 68 -3.95 -1.48 -4.61
C ARG A 68 -4.92 -0.30 -4.58
N TRP A 69 -4.74 0.70 -5.44
CA TRP A 69 -5.68 1.81 -5.59
C TRP A 69 -5.67 2.34 -7.02
N THR A 70 -6.76 3.01 -7.40
CA THR A 70 -6.82 3.77 -8.66
C THR A 70 -6.39 5.20 -8.37
N SER A 71 -5.38 5.69 -9.09
CA SER A 71 -4.91 7.08 -8.98
C SER A 71 -5.86 8.04 -9.69
N VAL A 72 -5.73 9.34 -9.43
CA VAL A 72 -6.59 10.41 -9.99
C VAL A 72 -6.67 10.44 -11.52
N ASN A 73 -5.69 9.85 -12.21
CA ASN A 73 -5.63 9.68 -13.66
C ASN A 73 -6.13 8.32 -14.18
N GLY A 74 -6.82 7.54 -13.33
CA GLY A 74 -7.33 6.21 -13.69
C GLY A 74 -6.29 5.09 -13.67
N ILE A 75 -5.01 5.37 -13.38
CA ILE A 75 -3.98 4.32 -13.32
C ILE A 75 -4.13 3.51 -12.03
N VAL A 76 -4.35 2.20 -12.18
CA VAL A 76 -4.25 1.24 -11.07
C VAL A 76 -2.79 1.13 -10.64
N ARG A 77 -2.51 1.47 -9.39
CA ARG A 77 -1.19 1.35 -8.77
C ARG A 77 -1.21 0.30 -7.67
N THR A 78 -0.04 -0.25 -7.37
CA THR A 78 0.19 -1.07 -6.18
C THR A 78 1.49 -0.68 -5.50
N ALA A 79 1.54 -0.78 -4.18
CA ALA A 79 2.77 -0.64 -3.40
C ALA A 79 2.74 -1.58 -2.20
N TRP A 80 3.90 -2.08 -1.79
CA TRP A 80 4.06 -2.62 -0.44
C TRP A 80 4.35 -1.49 0.53
N VAL A 81 3.65 -1.50 1.66
CA VAL A 81 3.85 -0.60 2.79
C VAL A 81 4.03 -1.39 4.08
N TRP A 82 4.71 -0.80 5.08
CA TRP A 82 4.79 -1.40 6.41
C TRP A 82 3.40 -1.57 7.02
N ARG A 83 3.18 -2.62 7.84
CA ARG A 83 1.89 -2.85 8.51
C ARG A 83 1.43 -1.64 9.35
N GLY A 84 2.36 -0.92 9.98
CA GLY A 84 2.07 0.30 10.73
C GLY A 84 1.68 1.53 9.87
N ALA A 85 1.72 1.42 8.55
CA ALA A 85 1.24 2.45 7.62
C ALA A 85 -0.26 2.32 7.29
N ILE A 86 -0.95 1.28 7.79
CA ILE A 86 -2.40 1.12 7.61
C ILE A 86 -3.13 1.82 8.77
N GLU A 87 -4.02 2.76 8.45
CA GLU A 87 -4.82 3.51 9.44
C GLU A 87 -6.12 2.77 9.78
N ASP A 88 -6.91 2.42 8.76
CA ASP A 88 -8.30 1.95 8.90
C ASP A 88 -8.61 0.73 8.01
N GLY A 89 -9.72 0.04 8.29
CA GLY A 89 -10.21 -1.15 7.55
C GLY A 89 -9.47 -2.46 7.89
N TRP A 90 -8.39 -2.39 8.67
CA TRP A 90 -7.50 -3.49 9.02
C TRP A 90 -8.03 -4.40 10.15
N GLY A 91 -9.29 -4.84 10.04
CA GLY A 91 -9.92 -5.76 10.99
C GLY A 91 -9.18 -7.11 11.08
N ARG A 92 -8.29 -7.24 12.07
CA ARG A 92 -7.38 -8.37 12.39
C ARG A 92 -7.28 -9.40 11.25
N PRO A 93 -6.61 -9.08 10.13
CA PRO A 93 -6.43 -10.04 9.05
C PRO A 93 -5.65 -11.25 9.56
N PRO A 94 -5.88 -12.46 9.00
CA PRO A 94 -5.13 -13.64 9.37
C PRO A 94 -3.65 -13.36 9.16
N ILE A 95 -2.92 -13.23 10.26
CA ILE A 95 -1.47 -13.17 10.27
C ILE A 95 -1.03 -14.57 9.81
N PRO A 96 -0.34 -14.72 8.67
CA PRO A 96 0.25 -16.02 8.34
C PRO A 96 1.13 -16.43 9.53
N PRO A 97 0.98 -17.65 10.07
CA PRO A 97 1.71 -18.04 11.27
C PRO A 97 3.21 -17.87 11.02
N ARG A 98 3.91 -17.31 12.01
CA ARG A 98 5.37 -17.31 12.02
C ARG A 98 5.83 -18.76 12.00
N ARG A 99 6.77 -19.07 11.10
CA ARG A 99 7.33 -20.41 10.92
C ARG A 99 8.36 -20.72 12.01
#